data_AF-A0A522DK66-F1
#
_entry.id   AF-A0A522DK66-F1
#
_cell.length_a   1.000
_cell.length_b   1.000
_cell.length_c   1.000
_cell.angle_alpha   90.00
_cell.angle_beta   90.00
_cell.angle_gamma   90.00
#
_symmetry.space_group_name_H-M   'P 1'
#
loop_
_entity.id
_entity.type
_entity.pdbx_description
1 polymer ?
#
loop_
_entity_poly.entity_id
_entity_poly.type
_entity_poly.pdbx_seq_one_letter_code
_entity_poly.pdbx_strand_id
1 'polypeptide(L)' 'MKKISSVIFIPVLLLSLKIHAQNWTEKISGTISTVTNKSGQTLGYSTASGVKIITVGGLAFKDLNKNGNLDKYEDWRLPA' A
#
# COMPACT_ATOMS: atom_id res chain seq x y z
N MET A 1 -54.21 -6.08 17.65
CA MET A 1 -53.38 -5.85 16.45
C MET A 1 -51.95 -5.63 16.92
N LYS A 2 -51.05 -6.57 16.56
CA LYS A 2 -49.71 -6.72 17.15
C LYS A 2 -48.74 -5.74 16.46
N LYS A 3 -48.20 -4.77 17.20
CA LYS A 3 -47.09 -3.93 16.71
C LYS A 3 -45.79 -4.67 16.99
N ILE A 4 -45.16 -5.17 15.93
CA ILE A 4 -43.94 -5.97 16.00
C ILE A 4 -42.78 -4.98 16.07
N SER A 5 -42.17 -4.83 17.25
CA SER A 5 -40.91 -4.10 17.41
C SER A 5 -39.80 -4.89 16.73
N SER A 6 -39.32 -4.41 15.59
CA SER A 6 -38.20 -5.01 14.87
C SER A 6 -36.90 -4.60 15.53
N VAL A 7 -36.35 -5.47 16.38
CA VAL A 7 -34.98 -5.35 16.89
C VAL A 7 -34.04 -5.84 15.79
N ILE A 8 -33.36 -4.91 15.11
CA ILE A 8 -32.33 -5.25 14.12
C ILE A 8 -31.07 -5.63 14.89
N PHE A 9 -30.79 -6.93 14.99
CA PHE A 9 -29.55 -7.46 15.54
C PHE A 9 -28.51 -7.48 14.41
N ILE A 10 -27.68 -6.43 14.30
CA ILE A 10 -26.55 -6.43 13.37
C ILE A 10 -25.36 -7.09 14.09
N PRO A 11 -24.89 -8.28 13.68
CA PRO A 11 -23.64 -8.79 14.19
C PRO A 11 -22.53 -7.89 13.64
N VAL A 12 -21.96 -7.06 14.51
CA VAL A 12 -20.77 -6.26 14.20
C VAL A 12 -19.62 -7.24 14.00
N LEU A 13 -19.41 -7.63 12.74
CA LEU A 13 -18.23 -8.34 12.29
C LEU A 13 -17.05 -7.39 12.48
N LEU A 14 -16.30 -7.55 13.58
CA LEU A 14 -15.03 -6.85 13.79
C LEU A 14 -14.07 -7.27 12.67
N LEU A 15 -14.01 -6.49 11.59
CA LEU A 15 -12.89 -6.53 10.66
C LEU A 15 -11.66 -6.08 11.45
N SER A 16 -10.79 -7.03 11.79
CA SER A 16 -9.45 -6.75 12.29
C SER A 16 -8.69 -5.99 11.21
N LEU A 17 -8.71 -4.66 11.27
CA LEU A 17 -7.85 -3.81 10.46
C LEU A 17 -6.42 -4.14 10.84
N LYS A 18 -5.72 -4.93 10.00
CA LYS A 18 -4.27 -5.08 10.08
C LYS A 18 -3.67 -3.74 9.69
N ILE A 19 -3.53 -2.84 10.65
CA ILE A 19 -2.83 -1.57 10.48
C ILE A 19 -1.34 -1.92 10.34
N HIS A 20 -0.91 -2.34 9.15
CA HIS A 20 0.50 -2.32 8.84
C HIS A 20 0.89 -0.84 8.82
N ALA A 21 1.68 -0.41 9.79
CA ALA A 21 2.14 0.98 9.86
C ALA A 21 2.84 1.33 8.54
N GLN A 22 2.22 2.19 7.74
CA GLN A 22 2.80 2.66 6.49
C GLN A 22 4.00 3.56 6.84
N ASN A 23 5.20 3.09 6.52
CA ASN A 23 6.46 3.76 6.78
C ASN A 23 6.98 4.48 5.53
N TRP A 24 6.11 4.88 4.61
CA TRP A 24 6.49 5.64 3.44
C TRP A 24 5.42 6.68 3.06
N THR A 25 5.86 7.75 2.41
CA THR A 25 4.99 8.79 1.85
C THR A 25 5.22 8.92 0.36
N GLU A 26 4.25 9.44 -0.37
CA GLU A 26 4.35 9.69 -1.80
C GLU A 26 3.94 11.12 -2.13
N LYS A 27 4.72 11.75 -3.00
CA LYS A 27 4.43 13.07 -3.54
C LYS A 27 4.53 13.02 -5.06
N ILE A 28 3.47 13.47 -5.71
CA ILE A 28 3.42 13.60 -7.17
C ILE A 28 3.74 15.05 -7.54
N SER A 29 4.69 15.23 -8.46
CA SER A 29 5.08 16.54 -9.02
C SER A 29 5.12 16.44 -10.54
N GLY A 30 4.04 16.88 -11.19
CA GLY A 30 3.87 16.71 -12.63
C GLY A 30 3.79 15.24 -13.01
N THR A 31 4.65 14.80 -13.93
CA THR A 31 4.70 13.41 -14.41
C THR A 31 5.52 12.47 -13.54
N ILE A 32 6.16 12.97 -12.48
CA ILE A 32 7.02 12.18 -11.60
C ILE A 32 6.34 11.98 -10.24
N SER A 33 6.34 10.73 -9.78
CA SER A 33 6.04 10.38 -8.39
C SER A 33 7.33 10.09 -7.63
N THR A 34 7.41 10.64 -6.42
CA THR A 34 8.52 10.45 -5.49
C THR A 34 7.98 9.80 -4.21
N VAL A 35 8.48 8.61 -3.91
CA VAL A 35 8.11 7.84 -2.72
C VAL A 35 9.28 7.83 -1.74
N THR A 36 9.05 8.27 -0.51
CA THR A 36 10.08 8.34 0.53
C THR A 36 9.81 7.28 1.58
N ASN A 37 10.67 6.26 1.67
CA ASN A 37 10.66 5.31 2.78
C ASN A 37 11.33 5.91 4.02
N LYS A 38 10.68 5.76 5.18
CA LYS A 38 11.27 6.09 6.48
C LYS A 38 12.48 5.20 6.72
N SER A 39 13.64 5.82 6.99
CA SER A 39 14.91 5.12 7.21
C SER A 39 15.36 4.21 6.06
N GLY A 40 14.89 4.48 4.83
CA GLY A 40 15.18 3.66 3.65
C GLY A 40 15.43 4.51 2.41
N GLN A 41 15.24 3.91 1.23
CA GLN A 41 15.44 4.61 -0.04
C GLN A 41 14.25 5.47 -0.46
N THR A 42 14.57 6.57 -1.14
CA THR A 42 13.60 7.36 -1.90
C THR A 42 13.53 6.83 -3.33
N LEU A 43 12.32 6.50 -3.79
CA LEU A 43 12.06 5.93 -5.11
C LEU A 43 11.43 7.00 -6.00
N GLY A 44 11.93 7.11 -7.23
CA GLY A 44 11.30 7.91 -8.28
C GLY A 44 10.74 7.02 -9.38
N TYR A 45 9.56 7.36 -9.89
CA TYR A 45 9.00 6.74 -11.10
C TYR A 45 8.10 7.73 -11.86
N SER A 46 7.97 7.48 -13.17
CA SER A 46 7.01 8.23 -13.99
C SER A 46 5.60 7.70 -13.73
N THR A 47 4.67 8.62 -13.46
CA THR A 47 3.23 8.34 -13.33
C THR A 47 2.62 7.70 -14.59
N ALA A 48 3.26 7.88 -15.75
CA ALA A 48 2.83 7.29 -17.02
C ALA A 48 3.49 5.92 -17.33
N SER A 49 4.44 5.45 -16.52
CA SER A 49 5.19 4.21 -16.79
C SER A 49 4.37 2.92 -16.59
N GLY A 50 3.28 3.01 -15.83
CA GLY A 50 2.52 1.85 -15.35
C GLY A 50 3.19 1.09 -14.21
N VAL A 51 4.35 1.56 -13.70
CA VAL A 51 4.95 1.06 -12.46
C VAL A 51 3.99 1.35 -11.30
N LYS A 52 3.86 0.38 -10.39
CA LYS A 52 3.07 0.49 -9.16
C LYS A 52 3.99 0.38 -7.95
N ILE A 53 3.47 0.77 -6.79
CA ILE A 53 4.15 0.58 -5.51
C ILE A 53 3.62 -0.68 -4.83
N ILE A 54 4.54 -1.57 -4.46
CA ILE A 54 4.30 -2.72 -3.60
C ILE A 54 4.67 -2.31 -2.17
N THR A 55 3.83 -2.67 -1.20
CA THR A 55 4.12 -2.43 0.22
C THR A 55 4.40 -3.74 0.96
N VAL A 56 5.61 -3.91 1.50
CA VAL A 56 6.00 -5.06 2.31
C VAL A 56 6.61 -4.57 3.62
N GLY A 57 6.08 -5.03 4.75
CA GLY A 57 6.57 -4.61 6.07
C GLY A 57 6.43 -3.10 6.33
N GLY A 58 5.47 -2.45 5.67
CA GLY A 58 5.29 -1.00 5.74
C GLY A 58 6.25 -0.18 4.89
N LEU A 59 7.15 -0.80 4.11
CA LEU A 59 8.05 -0.13 3.17
C LEU A 59 7.56 -0.29 1.73
N ALA A 60 7.84 0.70 0.89
CA ALA A 60 7.52 0.75 -0.52
C ALA A 60 8.65 0.24 -1.43
N PHE A 61 8.25 -0.43 -2.50
CA PHE A 61 9.08 -0.97 -3.56
C PHE A 61 8.42 -0.71 -4.92
N LYS A 62 9.20 -0.50 -5.98
CA LYS A 62 8.66 -0.34 -7.34
C LYS A 62 8.43 -1.72 -7.96
N ASP A 63 7.21 -1.97 -8.42
CA ASP A 63 6.87 -3.10 -9.29
C ASP A 63 7.32 -2.77 -10.72
N LEU A 64 8.57 -3.11 -11.04
CA LEU A 64 9.21 -2.71 -12.30
C LEU A 64 8.73 -3.58 -13.46
N ASN A 65 8.50 -4.88 -13.23
CA ASN A 65 8.00 -5.79 -14.25
C ASN A 65 6.46 -5.91 -14.28
N LYS A 66 5.76 -5.25 -13.37
CA LYS A 66 4.30 -5.13 -13.32
C LYS A 66 3.60 -6.46 -13.00
N ASN A 67 4.22 -7.32 -12.20
CA ASN A 67 3.68 -8.64 -11.83
C ASN A 67 2.98 -8.65 -10.46
N GLY A 68 3.04 -7.55 -9.69
CA GLY A 68 2.44 -7.42 -8.36
C GLY A 68 3.20 -8.12 -7.23
N ASN A 69 4.38 -8.69 -7.48
CA ASN A 69 5.23 -9.36 -6.51
C ASN A 69 6.52 -8.55 -6.28
N LEU A 70 7.07 -8.63 -5.08
CA LEU A 70 8.38 -8.04 -4.80
C LEU A 70 9.48 -8.98 -5.30
N ASP A 71 10.02 -8.70 -6.48
CA ASP A 71 11.15 -9.46 -7.01
C ASP A 71 12.48 -9.02 -6.37
N LYS A 72 13.47 -9.93 -6.32
CA LYS A 72 14.76 -9.68 -5.65
C LYS A 72 15.47 -8.42 -6.17
N TYR A 73 15.38 -8.14 -7.47
CA TYR A 73 16.03 -6.96 -8.06
C TYR A 73 15.26 -5.65 -7.78
N GLU A 74 14.03 -5.74 -7.29
CA GLU A 74 13.18 -4.60 -6.90
C GLU A 74 13.31 -4.30 -5.40
N ASP A 75 13.76 -5.29 -4.62
CA ASP A 75 14.03 -5.18 -3.21
C ASP A 75 15.37 -4.49 -2.95
N TRP A 76 15.32 -3.17 -2.87
CA TRP A 76 16.46 -2.32 -2.58
C TRP A 76 17.14 -2.58 -1.22
N ARG A 77 16.55 -3.41 -0.34
CA ARG A 77 17.18 -3.83 0.93
C ARG A 77 18.21 -4.93 0.72
N LEU A 78 18.17 -5.61 -0.43
CA LEU A 78 19.16 -6.62 -0.78
C LEU A 78 20.46 -5.95 -1.25
N PRO A 79 21.63 -6.54 -0.95
CA PRO A 79 22.89 -6.09 -1.51
C PRO A 79 22.85 -6.09 -3.05
N ALA A 80 23.50 -5.09 -3.65
CA ALA A 80 23.70 -5.00 -5.10
C ALA A 80 24.81 -5.95 -5.59
#